data_AF-A0A5N5T6C9-F1
#
_entry.id   AF-A0A5N5T6C9-F1
#
_cell.length_a   1.000
_cell.length_b   1.000
_cell.length_c   1.000
_cell.angle_alpha   90.00
_cell.angle_beta   90.00
_cell.angle_gamma   90.00
#
_symmetry.space_group_name_H-M   'P 1'
#
loop_
_entity.id
_entity.type
_entity.pdbx_description
1 polymer ?
#
loop_
_entity_poly.entity_id
_entity_poly.type
_entity_poly.pdbx_seq_one_letter_code
_entity_poly.pdbx_strand_id
1 'polypeptide(L)'
;MLIMNDEHLFWALPLWRFVIDNGKEMCTLMDFSVMGPFVFHFIKRNYQQALWAQGLSRHSRDEIQEIIRKDLEAISRYLGQKPYLMGDTVTEVDCALFGVLAQFLWALSCSPFRNIIQKDFQNLERYCERIKNTFFSDWDDLLEK
;
A
#
# COMPACT_ATOMS: atom_id res chain seq x y z
N MET A 1 -8.01 10.58 -11.36
CA MET A 1 -7.42 10.36 -10.04
C MET A 1 -7.31 8.88 -9.69
N LEU A 2 -8.35 8.06 -9.92
CA LEU A 2 -8.25 6.58 -9.84
C LEU A 2 -7.06 6.02 -10.63
N ILE A 3 -6.81 6.57 -11.83
CA ILE A 3 -5.68 6.21 -12.70
C ILE A 3 -4.30 6.31 -11.99
N MET A 4 -4.11 7.28 -11.08
CA MET A 4 -2.83 7.48 -10.40
C MET A 4 -2.60 6.48 -9.25
N ASN A 5 -3.67 6.03 -8.58
CA ASN A 5 -3.59 4.96 -7.59
C ASN A 5 -3.26 3.61 -8.27
N ASP A 6 -3.82 3.39 -9.46
CA ASP A 6 -3.76 2.10 -10.16
C ASP A 6 -2.46 1.86 -10.93
N GLU A 7 -1.72 2.91 -11.31
CA GLU A 7 -0.50 2.74 -12.12
C GLU A 7 0.74 2.36 -11.32
N HIS A 8 1.04 3.03 -10.20
CA HIS A 8 2.31 2.81 -9.47
C HIS A 8 2.10 2.44 -8.01
N LEU A 9 1.20 3.12 -7.30
CA LEU A 9 0.94 2.89 -5.88
C LEU A 9 0.51 1.44 -5.62
N PHE A 10 -0.47 0.96 -6.39
CA PHE A 10 -0.91 -0.43 -6.29
C PHE A 10 0.23 -1.42 -6.55
N TRP A 11 1.07 -1.19 -7.57
CA TRP A 11 2.13 -2.13 -7.96
C TRP A 11 3.34 -2.14 -7.00
N ALA A 12 3.53 -1.10 -6.19
CA ALA A 12 4.51 -1.13 -5.10
C ALA A 12 4.17 -2.17 -4.03
N LEU A 13 2.89 -2.48 -3.81
CA LEU A 13 2.45 -3.51 -2.86
C LEU A 13 2.95 -4.91 -3.21
N PRO A 14 2.61 -5.52 -4.37
CA PRO A 14 3.10 -6.84 -4.74
C PRO A 14 4.61 -6.88 -4.98
N LEU A 15 5.23 -5.77 -5.41
CA LEU A 15 6.69 -5.66 -5.48
C LEU A 15 7.31 -5.90 -4.11
N TRP A 16 6.88 -5.15 -3.09
CA TRP A 16 7.45 -5.30 -1.75
C TRP A 16 7.10 -6.67 -1.16
N ARG A 17 5.81 -7.03 -1.18
CA ARG A 17 5.28 -8.25 -0.57
C ARG A 17 5.87 -9.53 -1.15
N PHE A 18 5.90 -9.67 -2.48
CA PHE A 18 6.24 -10.95 -3.11
C PHE A 18 7.63 -11.01 -3.72
N VAL A 19 8.19 -9.87 -4.14
CA VAL A 19 9.50 -9.86 -4.80
C VAL A 19 10.64 -9.58 -3.81
N ILE A 20 10.46 -8.56 -2.96
CA ILE A 20 11.48 -8.11 -2.01
C ILE A 20 11.44 -8.93 -0.72
N ASP A 21 10.29 -8.95 -0.05
CA ASP A 21 10.10 -9.66 1.23
C ASP A 21 9.91 -11.18 1.03
N ASN A 22 9.46 -11.60 -0.16
CA ASN A 22 9.16 -13.00 -0.49
C ASN A 22 8.08 -13.61 0.42
N GLY A 23 7.08 -12.80 0.81
CA GLY A 23 5.87 -13.21 1.51
C GLY A 23 6.04 -13.50 3.00
N LYS A 24 7.16 -13.11 3.62
CA LYS A 24 7.42 -13.35 5.05
C LYS A 24 6.46 -12.56 5.92
N GLU A 25 6.36 -11.24 5.73
CA GLU A 25 5.41 -10.39 6.47
C GLU A 25 3.98 -10.87 6.27
N MET A 26 3.63 -11.29 5.05
CA MET A 26 2.31 -11.86 4.76
C MET A 26 2.04 -13.16 5.53
N CYS A 27 2.98 -14.10 5.57
CA CYS A 27 2.82 -15.33 6.34
C CYS A 27 2.68 -15.05 7.83
N THR A 28 3.48 -14.12 8.35
CA THR A 28 3.43 -13.69 9.75
C THR A 28 2.07 -13.07 10.09
N LEU A 29 1.57 -12.15 9.27
CA LEU A 29 0.29 -11.49 9.52
C LEU A 29 -0.90 -12.45 9.42
N MET A 30 -0.84 -13.42 8.51
CA MET A 30 -1.95 -14.36 8.27
C MET A 30 -1.90 -15.62 9.13
N ASP A 31 -0.90 -15.79 9.99
CA ASP A 31 -0.58 -17.05 10.70
C ASP A 31 -0.57 -18.27 9.77
N PHE A 32 -0.19 -18.06 8.52
CA PHE A 32 -0.03 -19.18 7.60
C PHE A 32 1.28 -19.86 7.92
N SER A 33 1.23 -21.18 8.17
CA SER A 33 2.43 -22.01 8.10
C SER A 33 3.12 -21.68 6.77
N VAL A 34 4.40 -21.29 6.82
CA VAL A 34 5.14 -20.83 5.64
C VAL A 34 4.77 -21.70 4.44
N MET A 35 4.02 -21.14 3.48
CA MET A 35 3.66 -21.88 2.29
C MET A 35 4.96 -22.39 1.67
N GLY A 36 4.98 -23.66 1.26
CA GLY A 36 6.21 -24.32 0.84
C GLY A 36 7.00 -23.46 -0.16
N PRO A 37 8.34 -23.45 -0.11
CA PRO A 37 9.19 -22.51 -0.85
C PRO A 37 8.91 -22.46 -2.36
N PHE A 38 8.40 -23.56 -2.93
CA PHE A 38 7.95 -23.64 -4.31
C PHE A 38 6.77 -22.70 -4.62
N VAL A 39 5.79 -22.57 -3.73
CA VAL A 39 4.63 -21.68 -3.93
C VAL A 39 5.09 -20.23 -4.04
N PHE A 40 5.92 -19.76 -3.09
CA PHE A 40 6.47 -18.42 -3.15
C PHE A 40 7.39 -18.20 -4.34
N HIS A 41 8.13 -19.21 -4.77
CA HIS A 41 8.92 -19.14 -6.01
C HIS A 41 8.03 -18.84 -7.23
N PHE A 42 6.91 -19.55 -7.39
CA PHE A 42 5.97 -19.31 -8.49
C PHE A 42 5.29 -17.94 -8.38
N ILE A 43 4.81 -17.57 -7.19
CA ILE A 43 4.19 -16.26 -6.94
C ILE A 43 5.17 -15.13 -7.29
N LYS A 44 6.40 -15.20 -6.77
CA LYS A 44 7.46 -14.24 -7.05
C LYS A 44 7.74 -14.13 -8.55
N ARG A 45 7.90 -15.26 -9.24
CA ARG A 45 8.19 -15.26 -10.68
C ARG A 45 7.07 -14.61 -11.49
N ASN A 46 5.81 -14.90 -11.14
CA ASN A 46 4.65 -14.31 -11.82
C ASN A 46 4.58 -12.80 -11.59
N TYR A 47 4.77 -12.33 -10.34
CA TYR A 47 4.77 -10.91 -10.04
C TYR A 47 5.96 -10.18 -10.65
N GLN A 48 7.16 -10.78 -10.70
CA GLN A 48 8.31 -10.19 -11.38
C GLN A 48 8.03 -9.92 -12.86
N GLN A 49 7.38 -10.87 -13.56
CA GLN A 49 7.01 -10.68 -14.96
C GLN A 49 5.94 -9.58 -15.12
N ALA A 50 4.91 -9.59 -14.27
CA ALA A 50 3.85 -8.58 -14.31
C ALA A 50 4.38 -7.17 -14.01
N LEU A 51 5.23 -7.03 -12.99
CA LEU A 51 5.88 -5.77 -12.61
C LEU A 51 6.83 -5.25 -13.69
N TRP A 52 7.53 -6.16 -14.39
CA TRP A 52 8.38 -5.78 -15.51
C TRP A 52 7.54 -5.31 -16.71
N ALA A 53 6.42 -5.97 -16.99
CA ALA A 53 5.50 -5.59 -18.04
C ALA A 53 4.87 -4.22 -17.77
N GLN A 54 4.42 -3.99 -16.52
CA GLN A 54 3.87 -2.71 -16.07
C GLN A 54 4.94 -1.58 -16.08
N GLY A 55 6.18 -1.89 -15.72
CA GLY A 55 7.33 -0.99 -15.86
C GLY A 55 7.98 -0.56 -14.54
N LEU A 56 7.31 -0.67 -13.40
CA LEU A 56 7.80 -0.22 -12.10
C LEU A 56 9.11 -0.93 -11.71
N SER A 57 9.22 -2.24 -11.96
CA SER A 57 10.44 -2.99 -11.61
C SER A 57 11.61 -2.79 -12.58
N ARG A 58 11.48 -1.92 -13.59
CA ARG A 58 12.61 -1.51 -14.44
C ARG A 58 13.49 -0.46 -13.76
N HIS A 59 12.95 0.18 -12.72
CA HIS A 59 13.62 1.19 -11.93
C HIS A 59 14.38 0.58 -10.75
N SER A 60 15.41 1.29 -10.28
CA SER A 60 16.10 0.98 -9.03
C SER A 60 15.19 1.20 -7.82
N ARG A 61 15.57 0.66 -6.66
CA ARG A 61 14.78 0.81 -5.42
C ARG A 61 14.59 2.27 -5.01
N ASP A 62 15.60 3.10 -5.19
CA ASP A 62 15.55 4.52 -4.82
C ASP A 62 14.64 5.30 -5.77
N GLU A 63 14.72 5.00 -7.07
CA GLU A 63 13.79 5.56 -8.06
C GLU A 63 12.34 5.13 -7.81
N ILE A 64 12.10 3.88 -7.43
CA ILE A 64 10.76 3.40 -7.06
C ILE A 64 10.24 4.17 -5.85
N GLN A 65 11.05 4.33 -4.80
CA GLN A 65 10.64 5.13 -3.63
C GLN A 65 10.30 6.56 -4.02
N GLU A 66 11.08 7.16 -4.91
CA GLU A 66 10.85 8.51 -5.42
C GLU A 66 9.57 8.62 -6.26
N ILE A 67 9.27 7.63 -7.10
CA ILE A 67 8.01 7.53 -7.86
C ILE A 67 6.83 7.49 -6.89
N ILE A 68 6.85 6.56 -5.93
CA ILE A 68 5.77 6.42 -4.95
C ILE A 68 5.62 7.69 -4.10
N ARG A 69 6.73 8.33 -3.72
CA ARG A 69 6.71 9.59 -2.98
C ARG A 69 6.02 10.71 -3.78
N LYS A 70 6.27 10.81 -5.10
CA LYS A 70 5.60 11.78 -5.98
C LYS A 70 4.11 11.51 -6.12
N ASP A 71 3.70 10.24 -6.22
CA ASP A 71 2.30 9.88 -6.28
C ASP A 71 1.58 10.24 -4.96
N LEU A 72 2.18 9.88 -3.82
CA LEU A 72 1.67 10.27 -2.50
C LEU A 72 1.59 11.80 -2.34
N GLU A 73 2.58 12.53 -2.84
CA GLU A 73 2.56 13.99 -2.82
C GLU A 73 1.39 14.56 -3.64
N ALA A 74 1.15 14.03 -4.85
CA ALA A 74 0.03 14.45 -5.68
C ALA A 74 -1.33 14.13 -5.03
N ILE A 75 -1.47 12.95 -4.42
CA ILE A 75 -2.69 12.56 -3.68
C ILE A 75 -2.87 13.48 -2.47
N SER A 76 -1.81 13.71 -1.70
CA SER A 76 -1.80 14.58 -0.52
C SER A 76 -2.23 16.00 -0.88
N ARG A 77 -1.68 16.58 -1.96
CA ARG A 77 -2.07 17.91 -2.45
C ARG A 77 -3.53 17.94 -2.89
N TYR A 78 -3.99 16.91 -3.59
CA TYR A 78 -5.38 16.86 -4.04
C TYR A 78 -6.36 16.71 -2.89
N LEU A 79 -6.04 15.89 -1.88
CA LEU A 79 -6.84 15.76 -0.66
C LEU A 79 -6.88 17.11 0.07
N GLY A 80 -5.72 17.76 0.22
CA GLY A 80 -5.59 19.05 0.89
C GLY A 80 -6.15 18.99 2.31
N GLN A 81 -7.19 19.80 2.56
CA GLN A 81 -7.91 19.85 3.84
C GLN A 81 -9.27 19.13 3.81
N LYS A 82 -9.65 18.54 2.66
CA LYS A 82 -10.92 17.83 2.55
C LYS A 82 -10.90 16.60 3.46
N PRO A 83 -12.04 16.22 4.07
CA PRO A 83 -12.10 14.99 4.86
C PRO A 83 -11.95 13.75 3.97
N TYR A 84 -12.48 13.78 2.74
CA TYR A 84 -12.36 12.73 1.72
C TYR A 84 -12.02 13.31 0.34
N LEU A 85 -11.64 12.46 -0.61
CA LEU A 85 -11.16 12.90 -1.92
C LEU A 85 -12.22 13.72 -2.68
N MET A 86 -13.48 13.29 -2.59
CA MET A 86 -14.61 13.89 -3.32
C MET A 86 -15.44 14.88 -2.48
N GLY A 87 -14.96 15.27 -1.30
CA GLY A 87 -15.65 16.22 -0.41
C GLY A 87 -15.94 15.61 0.95
N ASP A 88 -17.19 15.72 1.40
CA ASP A 88 -17.58 15.46 2.79
C ASP A 88 -18.01 14.01 3.08
N THR A 89 -18.22 13.19 2.05
CA THR A 89 -18.64 11.79 2.19
C THR A 89 -17.67 10.85 1.49
N VAL A 90 -17.56 9.63 2.02
CA VAL A 90 -16.72 8.57 1.42
C VAL A 90 -17.31 8.12 0.10
N THR A 91 -16.44 7.96 -0.89
CA THR A 91 -16.77 7.42 -2.20
C THR A 91 -15.96 6.16 -2.51
N GLU A 92 -16.29 5.48 -3.61
CA GLU A 92 -15.51 4.32 -4.08
C GLU A 92 -14.03 4.66 -4.33
N VAL A 93 -13.73 5.91 -4.70
CA VAL A 93 -12.35 6.37 -4.88
C VAL A 93 -11.59 6.35 -3.55
N ASP A 94 -12.27 6.71 -2.46
CA ASP A 94 -11.70 6.65 -1.13
C ASP A 94 -11.47 5.21 -0.68
N CYS A 95 -12.41 4.32 -0.96
CA CYS A 95 -12.25 2.89 -0.67
C CYS A 95 -11.06 2.29 -1.41
N ALA A 96 -10.90 2.59 -2.70
CA ALA A 96 -9.79 2.08 -3.52
C ALA A 96 -8.43 2.60 -3.02
N LEU A 97 -8.34 3.89 -2.70
CA LEU A 97 -7.10 4.48 -2.19
C LEU A 97 -6.78 3.96 -0.77
N PHE A 98 -7.78 3.95 0.12
CA PHE A 98 -7.62 3.41 1.47
C PHE A 98 -7.13 1.98 1.44
N GLY A 99 -7.66 1.13 0.55
CA GLY A 99 -7.22 -0.25 0.39
C GLY A 99 -5.71 -0.38 0.15
N VAL A 100 -5.10 0.51 -0.63
CA VAL A 100 -3.65 0.51 -0.89
C VAL A 100 -2.88 1.14 0.27
N LEU A 101 -3.27 2.33 0.72
CA LEU A 101 -2.59 3.04 1.80
C LEU A 101 -2.61 2.27 3.12
N ALA A 102 -3.70 1.56 3.40
CA ALA A 102 -3.82 0.70 4.57
C ALA A 102 -2.75 -0.40 4.58
N GLN A 103 -2.44 -0.96 3.41
CA GLN A 103 -1.37 -1.96 3.31
C GLN A 103 0.00 -1.34 3.59
N PHE A 104 0.25 -0.11 3.12
CA PHE A 104 1.50 0.58 3.37
C PHE A 104 1.68 0.96 4.85
N LEU A 105 0.61 1.37 5.52
CA LEU A 105 0.64 1.81 6.91
C LEU A 105 0.71 0.63 7.90
N TRP A 106 -0.08 -0.43 7.67
CA TRP A 106 -0.30 -1.48 8.67
C TRP A 106 0.17 -2.88 8.27
N ALA A 107 0.31 -3.19 6.97
CA ALA A 107 0.61 -4.55 6.51
C ALA A 107 2.01 -4.75 5.90
N LEU A 108 2.77 -3.66 5.67
CA LEU A 108 4.13 -3.68 5.11
C LEU A 108 5.09 -2.94 6.04
N SER A 109 5.21 -3.42 7.28
CA SER A 109 5.98 -2.77 8.34
C SER A 109 7.47 -2.61 8.01
N CYS A 110 8.05 -3.52 7.23
CA CYS A 110 9.44 -3.45 6.77
C CYS A 110 9.65 -2.58 5.53
N SER A 111 8.58 -2.01 4.95
CA SER A 111 8.67 -1.15 3.78
C SER A 111 9.00 0.31 4.15
N PRO A 112 9.66 1.07 3.25
CA PRO A 112 9.90 2.50 3.47
C PRO A 112 8.59 3.32 3.42
N PHE A 113 7.51 2.77 2.86
CA PHE A 113 6.29 3.51 2.54
C PHE A 113 5.58 4.05 3.77
N ARG A 114 5.52 3.27 4.86
CA ARG A 114 4.97 3.75 6.14
C ARG A 114 5.70 5.01 6.60
N ASN A 115 7.03 4.96 6.64
CA ASN A 115 7.85 6.09 7.08
C ASN A 115 7.67 7.32 6.20
N ILE A 116 7.57 7.14 4.87
CA ILE A 116 7.31 8.24 3.93
C ILE A 116 5.95 8.89 4.25
N ILE A 117 4.89 8.10 4.43
CA ILE A 117 3.55 8.65 4.75
C ILE A 117 3.56 9.39 6.08
N GLN A 118 4.11 8.78 7.14
CA GLN A 118 4.07 9.36 8.49
C GLN A 118 4.95 10.61 8.64
N LYS A 119 6.08 10.68 7.93
CA LYS A 119 6.98 11.83 7.99
C LYS A 119 6.54 12.97 7.06
N ASP A 120 6.21 12.64 5.82
CA ASP A 120 6.06 13.64 4.76
C ASP A 120 4.58 13.94 4.43
N PHE A 121 3.66 13.02 4.73
CA PHE A 121 2.26 13.09 4.28
C PHE A 121 1.25 12.78 5.39
N GLN A 122 1.39 13.43 6.55
CA GLN A 122 0.52 13.24 7.73
C GLN A 122 -0.98 13.49 7.47
N ASN A 123 -1.35 14.24 6.43
CA ASN A 123 -2.75 14.37 6.03
C ASN A 123 -3.31 13.06 5.45
N LEU A 124 -2.49 12.26 4.75
CA LEU A 124 -2.87 10.93 4.26
C LEU A 124 -2.99 9.92 5.39
N GLU A 125 -2.11 10.00 6.40
CA GLU A 125 -2.23 9.18 7.61
C GLU A 125 -3.56 9.46 8.32
N ARG A 126 -3.85 10.73 8.64
CA ARG A 126 -5.12 11.15 9.27
C ARG A 126 -6.35 10.79 8.43
N TYR A 127 -6.23 10.83 7.11
CA TYR A 127 -7.28 10.38 6.20
C TYR A 127 -7.55 8.88 6.34
N CYS A 128 -6.50 8.05 6.36
CA CYS A 128 -6.65 6.60 6.55
C CYS A 128 -7.19 6.27 7.95
N GLU A 129 -6.71 6.95 9.00
CA GLU A 129 -7.24 6.79 10.36
C GLU A 129 -8.73 7.14 10.44
N ARG A 130 -9.17 8.22 9.76
CA ARG A 130 -10.58 8.60 9.71
C ARG A 130 -11.44 7.48 9.10
N ILE A 131 -11.01 6.92 7.96
CA ILE A 131 -11.74 5.83 7.31
C ILE A 131 -11.74 4.57 8.20
N LYS A 132 -10.58 4.18 8.75
CA LYS A 132 -10.45 3.09 9.72
C LYS A 132 -11.47 3.25 10.85
N ASN A 133 -11.43 4.36 11.56
CA ASN A 133 -12.25 4.59 12.76
C ASN A 133 -13.75 4.73 12.44
N THR A 134 -14.11 5.10 11.21
CA THR A 134 -15.52 5.26 10.81
C THR A 134 -16.16 3.93 10.42
N PHE A 135 -15.41 3.03 9.77
CA PHE A 135 -15.99 1.82 9.15
C PHE A 135 -15.52 0.49 9.74
N PHE A 136 -14.43 0.49 10.52
CA PHE A 136 -13.80 -0.73 11.04
C PHE A 136 -13.58 -0.60 12.55
N SER A 137 -14.68 -0.64 13.31
CA SER A 137 -14.64 -0.51 14.77
C SER A 137 -13.89 -1.66 15.47
N ASP A 138 -13.80 -2.81 14.80
CA ASP A 138 -13.14 -4.04 15.23
C ASP A 138 -11.70 -4.15 14.70
N TRP A 139 -11.14 -3.10 14.09
CA TRP A 139 -9.84 -3.17 13.42
C TRP A 139 -8.70 -3.64 14.34
N ASP A 140 -8.61 -3.08 15.54
CA ASP A 140 -7.52 -3.43 16.48
C ASP A 140 -7.73 -4.83 17.05
N ASP A 141 -8.98 -5.25 17.29
CA ASP A 141 -9.33 -6.61 17.71
C ASP A 141 -8.92 -7.67 16.68
N LEU A 142 -8.89 -7.31 15.39
CA LEU A 142 -8.45 -8.19 14.30
C LEU A 142 -6.93 -8.26 14.13
N LEU A 143 -6.19 -7.31 14.71
CA LEU A 143 -4.73 -7.25 14.65
C LEU A 143 -4.04 -7.75 15.92
N GLU A 144 -4.71 -7.67 17.07
CA GLU A 144 -4.25 -8.28 18.31
C GLU A 144 -4.42 -9.80 18.23
N LYS A 145 -3.30 -10.52 18.18
CA LYS A 145 -3.22 -11.97 18.35
C LYS A 145 -2.22 -12.32 19.44
#